data_AF-A0A2M7JB44-F1
#
_entry.id   AF-A0A2M7JB44-F1
#
_cell.length_a   1.000
_cell.length_b   1.000
_cell.length_c   1.000
_cell.angle_alpha   90.00
_cell.angle_beta   90.00
_cell.angle_gamma   90.00
#
_symmetry.space_group_name_H-M   'P 1'
#
loop_
_entity.id
_entity.type
_entity.pdbx_description
1 polymer ?
#
loop_
_entity_poly.entity_id
_entity_poly.type
_entity_poly.pdbx_seq_one_letter_code
_entity_poly.pdbx_strand_id
1 'polypeptide(L)'
;AGVIAGVAFAFIWHLVAKLEFINTLDLVVMGLIIGISSQIGDLIESMVKRAGLVKDSGLMFPGHGGAYDRIDSLLTAAPCLYYYIVIFIR
;
A
#
# COMPACT_ATOMS: atom_id res chain seq x y z
N ALA A 1 13.52 2.42 2.58
CA ALA A 1 13.62 1.02 3.06
C ALA A 1 12.34 0.23 2.78
N GLY A 2 11.16 0.73 3.19
CA GLY A 2 9.87 0.03 3.03
C GLY A 2 9.54 -0.43 1.60
N VAL A 3 9.63 0.47 0.61
CA VAL A 3 9.35 0.12 -0.80
C VAL A 3 10.27 -0.98 -1.33
N ILE A 4 11.58 -0.86 -1.07
CA ILE A 4 12.58 -1.84 -1.52
C ILE A 4 12.34 -3.21 -0.87
N ALA A 5 12.05 -3.23 0.44
CA ALA A 5 11.71 -4.46 1.16
C ALA A 5 10.41 -5.08 0.64
N GLY A 6 9.40 -4.26 0.31
CA GLY A 6 8.14 -4.71 -0.27
C GLY A 6 8.32 -5.36 -1.64
N VAL A 7 9.10 -4.75 -2.52
CA VAL A 7 9.42 -5.31 -3.85
C VAL A 7 10.18 -6.63 -3.71
N ALA A 8 11.18 -6.69 -2.82
CA ALA A 8 11.92 -7.92 -2.55
C ALA A 8 11.00 -9.04 -2.03
N PHE A 9 10.10 -8.73 -1.10
CA PHE A 9 9.14 -9.69 -0.56
C PHE A 9 8.18 -10.20 -1.64
N ALA A 10 7.64 -9.31 -2.48
CA ALA A 10 6.76 -9.69 -3.59
C ALA A 10 7.46 -10.64 -4.58
N PHE A 11 8.73 -10.38 -4.89
CA PHE A 11 9.54 -11.23 -5.75
C PHE A 11 9.76 -12.62 -5.13
N ILE A 12 10.15 -12.69 -3.85
CA ILE A 12 10.33 -13.96 -3.13
C ILE A 12 9.01 -14.74 -3.08
N TRP A 13 7.91 -14.06 -2.78
CA TRP A 13 6.59 -14.68 -2.71
C TRP A 13 6.16 -15.28 -4.06
N HIS A 14 6.43 -14.59 -5.17
CA HIS A 14 6.15 -15.12 -6.51
C HIS A 14 6.92 -16.43 -6.79
N LEU A 15 8.21 -16.49 -6.43
CA LEU A 15 9.02 -17.70 -6.60
C LEU A 15 8.49 -18.88 -5.77
N VAL A 16 7.99 -18.61 -4.56
CA VAL A 16 7.44 -19.64 -3.66
C VAL A 16 6.03 -20.07 -4.07
N ALA A 17 5.17 -19.12 -4.41
CA ALA A 17 3.76 -19.35 -4.71
C ALA A 17 3.51 -19.90 -6.13
N LYS A 18 4.53 -19.92 -7.00
CA LYS A 18 4.44 -20.37 -8.41
C LYS A 18 3.23 -19.78 -9.13
N LEU A 19 3.07 -18.46 -9.04
CA LEU A 19 1.97 -17.78 -9.70
C LEU A 19 2.22 -17.77 -11.22
N GLU A 20 1.70 -18.77 -11.91
CA GLU A 20 1.85 -18.93 -13.38
C GLU A 20 1.07 -17.88 -14.18
N PHE A 21 0.15 -17.16 -13.54
CA PHE A 21 -0.75 -16.20 -14.18
C PHE A 21 -0.22 -14.76 -14.26
N ILE A 22 0.90 -14.44 -13.60
CA ILE A 22 1.41 -13.05 -13.52
C ILE A 22 2.89 -13.04 -13.90
N ASN A 23 3.27 -12.19 -14.85
CA ASN A 23 4.67 -12.04 -15.24
C ASN A 23 5.49 -11.38 -14.12
N THR A 24 6.78 -11.70 -14.08
CA THR A 24 7.72 -11.10 -13.12
C THR A 24 7.78 -9.57 -13.24
N LEU A 25 7.65 -9.02 -14.46
CA LEU A 25 7.64 -7.58 -14.69
C LEU A 25 6.41 -6.92 -14.06
N ASP A 26 5.23 -7.52 -14.25
CA ASP A 26 3.98 -7.00 -13.69
C ASP A 26 4.03 -6.96 -12.16
N LEU A 27 4.65 -7.98 -11.53
CA LEU A 27 4.88 -8.00 -10.09
C LEU A 27 5.77 -6.87 -9.58
N VAL A 28 6.85 -6.57 -10.29
CA VAL A 28 7.73 -5.46 -9.92
C VAL A 28 6.99 -4.13 -10.04
N VAL A 29 6.23 -3.96 -11.13
CA VAL A 29 5.45 -2.73 -11.35
C VAL A 29 4.34 -2.59 -10.30
N MET A 30 3.61 -3.65 -9.99
CA MET A 30 2.59 -3.67 -8.93
C MET A 30 3.22 -3.35 -7.57
N GLY A 31 4.36 -3.95 -7.25
CA GLY A 31 5.09 -3.68 -6.01
C GLY A 31 5.52 -2.21 -5.88
N LEU A 32 5.98 -1.60 -6.98
CA LEU A 32 6.31 -0.18 -7.03
C LEU A 32 5.08 0.70 -6.86
N ILE A 33 3.98 0.39 -7.56
CA ILE A 33 2.72 1.14 -7.46
C ILE A 33 2.22 1.10 -6.02
N ILE A 34 2.12 -0.08 -5.40
CA ILE A 34 1.67 -0.24 -4.01
C ILE A 34 2.62 0.50 -3.07
N GLY A 35 3.93 0.33 -3.22
CA GLY A 35 4.93 0.97 -2.36
C GLY A 35 4.86 2.50 -2.40
N ILE A 36 4.73 3.10 -3.58
CA ILE A 36 4.66 4.56 -3.72
C ILE A 36 3.31 5.09 -3.23
N SER A 37 2.21 4.47 -3.67
CA SER A 37 0.84 4.92 -3.30
C SER A 37 0.56 4.76 -1.81
N SER A 38 1.00 3.68 -1.17
CA SER A 38 0.87 3.50 0.28
C SER A 38 1.59 4.58 1.07
N GLN A 39 2.81 4.95 0.66
CA GLN A 39 3.57 6.02 1.29
C GLN A 39 2.88 7.38 1.13
N ILE A 40 2.26 7.63 -0.03
CA ILE A 40 1.46 8.84 -0.27
C ILE A 40 0.24 8.86 0.67
N GLY A 41 -0.45 7.72 0.84
CA GLY A 41 -1.60 7.62 1.74
C GLY A 41 -1.28 7.98 3.19
N ASP A 42 -0.18 7.46 3.72
CA ASP A 42 0.33 7.76 5.07
C ASP A 42 0.70 9.26 5.24
N LEU A 43 1.26 9.87 4.18
CA LEU A 43 1.52 11.31 4.17
C LEU A 43 0.24 12.14 4.15
N ILE A 44 -0.75 11.74 3.34
CA ILE A 44 -2.06 12.41 3.29
C ILE A 44 -2.73 12.32 4.66
N GLU A 45 -2.71 11.16 5.29
CA GLU A 45 -3.22 11.00 6.65
C GLU A 45 -2.50 11.95 7.61
N SER A 46 -1.17 11.95 7.61
CA SER A 46 -0.37 12.81 8.47
C SER A 46 -0.70 14.30 8.27
N MET A 47 -1.02 14.72 7.04
CA MET A 47 -1.48 16.08 6.74
C MET A 47 -2.89 16.34 7.28
N VAL A 48 -3.83 15.40 7.11
CA VAL A 48 -5.21 15.51 7.63
C VAL A 48 -5.21 15.63 9.16
N LYS A 49 -4.39 14.81 9.85
CA LYS A 49 -4.23 14.87 11.31
C LYS A 49 -3.76 16.26 11.76
N ARG A 50 -2.75 16.82 11.08
CA ARG A 50 -2.25 18.19 11.36
C ARG A 50 -3.28 19.28 11.08
N ALA A 51 -4.05 19.16 10.01
CA ALA A 51 -5.11 20.11 9.69
C ALA A 51 -6.24 20.08 10.74
N GLY A 52 -6.54 18.90 11.29
CA GLY A 52 -7.51 18.72 12.37
C GLY A 52 -6.99 19.05 13.77
N LEU A 53 -5.72 19.48 13.91
CA LEU A 53 -5.04 19.68 15.21
C LEU A 53 -5.08 18.45 16.13
N VAL A 54 -5.23 17.26 15.55
CA VAL A 54 -5.28 15.97 16.26
C VAL A 54 -4.05 15.15 15.91
N LYS A 55 -3.56 14.37 16.87
CA LYS A 55 -2.37 13.52 16.65
C LYS A 55 -2.74 12.12 16.14
N ASP A 56 -3.81 11.55 16.70
CA ASP A 56 -4.30 10.22 16.38
C ASP A 56 -5.67 10.33 15.71
N SER A 57 -5.94 9.49 14.71
CA SER A 57 -7.22 9.50 13.99
C SER A 57 -8.40 8.97 14.83
N GLY A 58 -8.11 8.37 15.98
CA GLY A 58 -9.09 7.90 16.95
C GLY A 58 -8.46 7.00 18.03
N LEU A 59 -9.30 6.47 18.92
CA LEU A 59 -8.91 5.54 20.01
C LEU A 59 -9.46 4.12 19.81
N MET A 60 -9.83 3.77 18.56
CA MET A 60 -10.55 2.54 18.27
C MET A 60 -9.74 1.28 18.64
N PHE A 61 -8.40 1.35 18.55
CA PHE A 61 -7.52 0.28 19.01
C PHE A 61 -6.67 0.76 20.20
N PRO A 62 -6.89 0.20 21.41
CA PRO A 62 -6.14 0.62 22.59
C PRO A 62 -4.63 0.42 22.37
N GLY A 63 -3.88 1.52 22.48
CA GLY A 63 -2.43 1.58 22.27
C GLY A 63 -1.95 1.60 20.81
N HIS A 64 -2.85 1.55 19.82
CA HIS A 64 -2.49 1.38 18.39
C HIS A 64 -3.04 2.46 17.45
N GLY A 65 -3.69 3.49 17.98
CA GLY A 65 -4.25 4.60 17.22
C GLY A 65 -5.68 4.34 16.73
N GLY A 66 -6.08 5.07 15.68
CA GLY A 66 -7.41 4.94 15.09
C GLY A 66 -7.45 3.94 13.95
N ALA A 67 -8.67 3.59 13.51
CA ALA A 67 -8.85 2.71 12.37
C ALA A 67 -8.37 3.34 11.05
N TYR A 68 -8.33 4.68 10.97
CA TYR A 68 -7.89 5.38 9.77
C TYR A 68 -6.37 5.22 9.55
N ASP A 69 -5.57 5.21 10.63
CA ASP A 69 -4.11 4.94 10.60
C ASP A 69 -3.77 3.52 10.08
N ARG A 70 -4.78 2.67 9.86
CA ARG A 70 -4.62 1.29 9.35
C ARG A 70 -5.06 1.13 7.90
N ILE A 71 -5.88 2.03 7.39
CA ILE A 71 -6.51 1.90 6.07
C ILE A 71 -6.05 3.03 5.14
N ASP A 72 -5.46 4.11 5.65
CA ASP A 72 -4.88 5.23 4.90
C ASP A 72 -4.02 4.84 3.67
N SER A 73 -3.07 3.93 3.87
CA SER A 73 -2.18 3.39 2.85
C SER A 73 -2.94 2.50 1.86
N LEU A 74 -3.92 1.73 2.33
CA LEU A 74 -4.79 0.89 1.50
C LEU A 74 -5.72 1.73 0.64
N LEU A 75 -6.28 2.83 1.17
CA LEU A 75 -7.19 3.73 0.47
C LEU A 75 -6.55 4.31 -0.79
N THR A 76 -5.24 4.51 -0.75
CA THR A 76 -4.49 5.05 -1.88
C THR A 76 -3.95 3.94 -2.78
N ALA A 77 -3.48 2.83 -2.20
CA ALA A 77 -2.89 1.74 -2.97
C ALA A 77 -3.91 0.89 -3.74
N ALA A 78 -5.08 0.61 -3.15
CA ALA A 78 -6.11 -0.22 -3.77
C ALA A 78 -6.62 0.31 -5.13
N PRO A 79 -7.04 1.58 -5.26
CA PRO A 79 -7.49 2.09 -6.56
C PRO A 79 -6.35 2.15 -7.58
N CYS A 80 -5.14 2.55 -7.19
CA CYS A 80 -3.98 2.57 -8.08
C CYS A 80 -3.66 1.17 -8.64
N LEU A 81 -3.68 0.15 -7.78
CA LEU A 81 -3.45 -1.23 -8.19
C LEU A 81 -4.58 -1.76 -9.07
N TYR A 82 -5.85 -1.45 -8.73
CA TYR A 82 -7.01 -1.85 -9.51
C TYR A 82 -6.94 -1.34 -10.95
N TYR A 83 -6.65 -0.06 -11.14
CA TYR A 83 -6.52 0.51 -12.49
C TYR A 83 -5.38 -0.14 -13.27
N TYR A 84 -4.25 -0.43 -12.62
CA TYR A 84 -3.15 -1.14 -13.28
C TYR A 84 -3.58 -2.53 -13.76
N ILE A 85 -4.23 -3.33 -12.91
CA ILE A 85 -4.71 -4.67 -13.28
C ILE A 85 -5.69 -4.60 -14.44
N VAL A 86 -6.68 -3.71 -14.37
CA VAL A 86 -7.74 -3.62 -15.38
C VAL A 86 -7.23 -3.15 -16.74
N ILE A 87 -6.21 -2.28 -16.76
CA ILE A 87 -5.68 -1.70 -18.00
C ILE A 87 -4.61 -2.60 -18.64
N PHE A 88 -3.76 -3.25 -17.84
CA PHE A 88 -2.56 -3.92 -18.35
C PHE A 88 -2.56 -5.45 -18.25
N ILE A 89 -3.26 -6.03 -17.27
CA ILE A 89 -3.23 -7.48 -16.99
C ILE A 89 -4.47 -8.20 -17.53
N ARG A 90 -5.60 -7.49 -17.62
CA ARG A 90 -6.85 -8.03 -18.17
C ARG A 90 -6.73 -8.41 -19.64
#